data_AF-A0A430SDL2-F1
#
_entry.id   AF-A0A430SDL2-F1
#
_cell.length_a   1.000
_cell.length_b   1.000
_cell.length_c   1.000
_cell.angle_alpha   90.00
_cell.angle_beta   90.00
_cell.angle_gamma   90.00
#
_symmetry.space_group_name_H-M   'P 1'
#
loop_
_entity.id
_entity.type
_entity.pdbx_description
1 polymer ?
#
loop_
_entity_poly.entity_id
_entity_poly.type
_entity_poly.pdbx_seq_one_letter_code
_entity_poly.pdbx_strand_id
1 'polypeptide(L)'
;DEYNRATRALRNPGSAVKPFVYATALEEGWTQATLVPDRPLEFPDPSQKGGVWRPKNFSGTFLNREITVRYALDLSLNLPAIYTAQAIGVEKVARKLSQAGFAVKYPTLAIAIGGASITPVDLAAAYAAFANGGYRVTPIYVKRVEDAQGQVLYQALPERQRLFDPQVAYQGWDLLKGYVYDLGEKGLAKGARIPGRVVGGKTGTTNEARDLWFAGVTRGLSAVVWVGRDDNKPLRMGGREPSSSVVNPPIWREFVAGALRGRPGGDFPPPAGLVQVGMDLLSGQPSQEGVKVWFPQGKVPVLPLQASPSEGTGLLQEAPPAGVAPTDYPPGSNEEASPTPPPGQ
;
A
#
# COMPACT_ATOMS: atom_id res chain seq x y z
N ASP A 1 31.66 -19.88 2.99
CA ASP A 1 30.24 -19.87 2.61
C ASP A 1 29.81 -18.52 2.08
N GLU A 2 29.18 -18.49 0.91
CA GLU A 2 28.59 -17.27 0.35
C GLU A 2 27.25 -16.94 1.01
N TYR A 3 26.98 -15.65 1.25
CA TYR A 3 25.75 -15.20 1.91
C TYR A 3 24.62 -14.95 0.91
N ASN A 4 23.61 -15.82 0.90
CA ASN A 4 22.43 -15.69 0.04
C ASN A 4 21.40 -14.71 0.63
N ARG A 5 21.38 -13.48 0.12
CA ARG A 5 20.46 -12.43 0.59
C ARG A 5 19.00 -12.71 0.26
N ALA A 6 18.70 -13.43 -0.81
CA ALA A 6 17.32 -13.73 -1.19
C ALA A 6 16.59 -14.63 -0.17
N THR A 7 17.34 -15.49 0.53
CA THR A 7 16.78 -16.50 1.44
C THR A 7 17.15 -16.28 2.90
N ARG A 8 18.20 -15.51 3.19
CA ARG A 8 18.72 -15.31 4.56
C ARG A 8 18.70 -13.88 5.06
N ALA A 9 18.59 -12.87 4.19
CA ALA A 9 18.59 -11.48 4.62
C ALA A 9 17.22 -11.11 5.18
N LEU A 10 17.08 -11.17 6.50
CA LEU A 10 15.90 -10.71 7.20
C LEU A 10 15.96 -9.18 7.32
N ARG A 11 15.06 -8.48 6.63
CA ARG A 11 15.12 -7.01 6.47
C ARG A 11 13.75 -6.37 6.65
N ASN A 12 13.75 -5.09 7.02
CA ASN A 12 12.53 -4.32 7.18
C ASN A 12 11.92 -4.02 5.80
N PRO A 13 10.67 -4.46 5.51
CA PRO A 13 10.02 -4.28 4.21
C PRO A 13 9.44 -2.88 3.99
N GLY A 14 9.46 -2.03 5.01
CA GLY A 14 8.81 -0.71 5.01
C GLY A 14 7.34 -0.80 4.60
N SER A 15 6.92 0.11 3.71
CA SER A 15 5.55 0.17 3.22
C SER A 15 5.06 -1.04 2.40
N ALA A 16 5.92 -2.01 2.07
CA ALA A 16 5.49 -3.24 1.38
C ALA A 16 4.60 -4.14 2.28
N VAL A 17 4.47 -3.82 3.57
CA VAL A 17 3.54 -4.49 4.49
C VAL A 17 2.08 -4.03 4.34
N LYS A 18 1.84 -2.80 3.85
CA LYS A 18 0.52 -2.15 3.86
C LYS A 18 -0.59 -2.93 3.14
N PRO A 19 -0.34 -3.61 2.01
CA PRO A 19 -1.37 -4.43 1.36
C PRO A 19 -1.96 -5.49 2.29
N PHE A 20 -1.15 -6.09 3.19
CA PHE A 20 -1.63 -7.06 4.17
C PHE A 20 -2.46 -6.40 5.27
N VAL A 21 -2.10 -5.19 5.69
CA VAL A 21 -2.88 -4.41 6.68
C VAL A 21 -4.27 -4.13 6.12
N TYR A 22 -4.36 -3.59 4.90
CA TYR A 22 -5.64 -3.28 4.28
C TYR A 22 -6.43 -4.55 3.94
N ALA A 23 -5.80 -5.60 3.42
CA ALA A 23 -6.48 -6.87 3.17
C ALA A 23 -7.04 -7.50 4.45
N THR A 24 -6.34 -7.38 5.58
CA THR A 24 -6.89 -7.79 6.89
C THR A 24 -8.13 -6.96 7.25
N ALA A 25 -8.15 -5.66 6.97
CA ALA A 25 -9.33 -4.83 7.18
C ALA A 25 -10.51 -5.25 6.28
N LEU A 26 -10.24 -5.67 5.04
CA LEU A 26 -11.26 -6.18 4.13
C LEU A 26 -11.90 -7.48 4.64
N GLU A 27 -11.13 -8.38 5.28
CA GLU A 27 -11.69 -9.56 5.99
C GLU A 27 -12.61 -9.16 7.13
N GLU A 28 -12.30 -8.05 7.81
CA GLU A 28 -13.12 -7.46 8.88
C GLU A 28 -14.31 -6.65 8.33
N GLY A 29 -14.59 -6.79 7.04
CA GLY A 29 -15.79 -6.29 6.40
C GLY A 29 -15.68 -4.91 5.80
N TRP A 30 -14.50 -4.27 5.87
CA TRP A 30 -14.22 -3.02 5.16
C TRP A 30 -14.27 -3.23 3.65
N THR A 31 -14.33 -2.13 2.91
CA THR A 31 -14.18 -2.13 1.45
C THR A 31 -13.05 -1.20 1.06
N GLN A 32 -12.66 -1.26 -0.22
CA GLN A 32 -11.68 -0.34 -0.77
C GLN A 32 -12.15 1.14 -0.72
N ALA A 33 -13.45 1.38 -0.57
CA ALA A 33 -14.07 2.70 -0.41
C ALA A 33 -14.16 3.16 1.05
N THR A 34 -13.86 2.31 2.04
CA THR A 34 -13.89 2.72 3.44
C THR A 34 -12.99 3.92 3.66
N LEU A 35 -13.54 4.96 4.29
CA LEU A 35 -12.82 6.19 4.57
C LEU A 35 -11.91 6.02 5.78
N VAL A 36 -10.69 6.52 5.64
CA VAL A 36 -9.65 6.53 6.67
C VAL A 36 -9.01 7.90 6.76
N PRO A 37 -8.75 8.41 7.97
CA PRO A 37 -8.15 9.74 8.13
C PRO A 37 -6.66 9.75 7.79
N ASP A 38 -6.22 10.84 7.17
CA ASP A 38 -4.80 11.24 7.06
C ASP A 38 -4.58 12.54 7.84
N ARG A 39 -4.43 12.40 9.16
CA ARG A 39 -4.20 13.50 10.10
C ARG A 39 -3.26 13.05 11.23
N PRO A 40 -2.56 13.98 11.91
CA PRO A 40 -1.59 13.64 12.95
C PRO A 40 -2.16 12.73 14.05
N LEU A 41 -1.30 11.83 14.53
CA LEU A 41 -1.56 10.89 15.62
C LEU A 41 -0.38 10.88 16.59
N GLU A 42 -0.66 10.63 17.85
CA GLU A 42 0.34 10.45 18.89
C GLU A 42 -0.02 9.25 19.76
N PHE A 43 0.97 8.45 20.12
CA PHE A 43 0.81 7.29 20.99
C PHE A 43 1.82 7.33 22.12
N PRO A 44 1.44 6.98 23.36
CA PRO A 44 2.42 6.76 24.42
C PRO A 44 3.41 5.67 24.00
N ASP A 45 4.70 5.99 24.06
CA ASP A 45 5.79 5.07 23.79
C ASP A 45 7.00 5.46 24.65
N PRO A 46 7.22 4.79 25.79
CA PRO A 46 8.33 5.07 26.69
C PRO A 46 9.71 4.91 26.05
N SER A 47 9.82 4.20 24.91
CA SER A 47 11.09 4.08 24.18
C SER A 47 11.46 5.32 23.37
N GLN A 48 10.51 6.24 23.16
CA GLN A 48 10.73 7.47 22.41
C GLN A 48 11.16 8.63 23.32
N LYS A 49 11.91 9.57 22.74
CA LYS A 49 12.23 10.83 23.41
C LYS A 49 10.93 11.58 23.72
N GLY A 50 10.69 11.85 25.01
CA GLY A 50 9.45 12.48 25.48
C GLY A 50 8.29 11.51 25.70
N GLY A 51 8.53 10.19 25.65
CA GLY A 51 7.54 9.16 25.99
C GLY A 51 6.39 9.03 24.99
N VAL A 52 6.53 9.59 23.78
CA VAL A 52 5.46 9.65 22.77
C VAL A 52 6.01 9.35 21.38
N TRP A 53 5.39 8.41 20.68
CA TRP A 53 5.60 8.14 19.26
C TRP A 53 4.65 8.98 18.41
N ARG A 54 5.23 9.77 17.49
CA ARG A 54 4.52 10.64 16.55
C ARG A 54 4.81 10.19 15.12
N PRO A 55 4.07 9.19 14.58
CA PRO A 55 4.28 8.75 13.21
C PRO A 55 4.01 9.89 12.22
N LYS A 56 4.67 9.83 11.07
CA LYS A 56 4.52 10.80 9.97
C LYS A 56 4.43 10.09 8.64
N ASN A 57 3.76 10.70 7.67
CA ASN A 57 3.91 10.31 6.27
C ASN A 57 5.34 10.59 5.80
N PHE A 58 5.75 9.90 4.73
CA PHE A 58 7.09 10.07 4.16
C PHE A 58 7.37 11.52 3.73
N SER A 59 6.37 12.23 3.21
CA SER A 59 6.48 13.65 2.84
C SER A 59 6.61 14.60 4.04
N GLY A 60 6.34 14.13 5.25
CA GLY A 60 6.19 14.98 6.44
C GLY A 60 4.88 15.77 6.50
N THR A 61 4.04 15.71 5.45
CA THR A 61 2.76 16.42 5.34
C THR A 61 1.57 15.48 5.49
N PHE A 62 0.38 16.05 5.71
CA PHE A 62 -0.88 15.33 5.83
C PHE A 62 -1.96 16.05 5.01
N LEU A 63 -2.93 15.30 4.50
CA LEU A 63 -4.06 15.81 3.71
C LEU A 63 -5.13 16.50 4.58
N ASN A 64 -5.10 16.24 5.89
CA ASN A 64 -6.05 16.74 6.89
C ASN A 64 -7.52 16.45 6.52
N ARG A 65 -7.78 15.24 6.03
CA ARG A 65 -9.11 14.77 5.62
C ARG A 65 -9.17 13.25 5.68
N GLU A 66 -10.38 12.72 5.52
CA GLU A 66 -10.58 11.30 5.25
C GLU A 66 -10.49 11.03 3.76
N ILE A 67 -9.92 9.88 3.41
CA ILE A 67 -9.76 9.38 2.04
C ILE A 67 -10.07 7.90 2.01
N THR A 68 -10.36 7.34 0.84
CA THR A 68 -10.59 5.89 0.72
C THR A 68 -9.33 5.08 1.04
N VAL A 69 -9.53 3.85 1.53
CA VAL A 69 -8.45 2.85 1.68
C VAL A 69 -7.66 2.67 0.38
N ARG A 70 -8.36 2.64 -0.77
CA ARG A 70 -7.73 2.55 -2.09
C ARG A 70 -6.74 3.70 -2.31
N TYR A 71 -7.20 4.93 -2.14
CA TYR A 71 -6.38 6.10 -2.37
C TYR A 71 -5.25 6.25 -1.35
N ALA A 72 -5.49 5.85 -0.09
CA ALA A 72 -4.48 5.81 0.95
C ALA A 72 -3.31 4.87 0.58
N LEU A 73 -3.61 3.71 -0.01
CA LEU A 73 -2.59 2.79 -0.50
C LEU A 73 -1.88 3.33 -1.75
N ASP A 74 -2.60 3.91 -2.71
CA ASP A 74 -2.04 4.52 -3.93
C ASP A 74 -0.99 5.59 -3.63
N LEU A 75 -1.29 6.44 -2.64
CA LEU A 75 -0.37 7.44 -2.09
C LEU A 75 0.65 6.85 -1.11
N SER A 76 0.45 5.59 -0.68
CA SER A 76 1.28 4.89 0.31
C SER A 76 1.45 5.69 1.60
N LEU A 77 0.37 6.29 2.11
CA LEU A 77 0.39 7.10 3.34
C LEU A 77 0.57 6.21 4.58
N ASN A 78 1.30 6.70 5.57
CA ASN A 78 1.59 5.97 6.81
C ASN A 78 0.43 6.09 7.80
N LEU A 79 -0.13 7.30 7.96
CA LEU A 79 -1.13 7.55 8.99
C LEU A 79 -2.42 6.75 8.75
N PRO A 80 -2.98 6.69 7.53
CA PRO A 80 -4.14 5.84 7.26
C PRO A 80 -3.90 4.36 7.58
N ALA A 81 -2.71 3.81 7.28
CA ALA A 81 -2.39 2.41 7.59
C ALA A 81 -2.35 2.15 9.11
N ILE A 82 -1.86 3.12 9.89
CA ILE A 82 -1.85 3.05 11.35
C ILE A 82 -3.28 3.15 11.90
N TYR A 83 -4.08 4.08 11.39
CA TYR A 83 -5.51 4.18 11.73
C TYR A 83 -6.25 2.88 11.43
N THR A 84 -6.00 2.26 10.28
CA THR A 84 -6.58 0.95 9.94
C THR A 84 -6.17 -0.12 10.95
N ALA A 85 -4.87 -0.25 11.26
CA ALA A 85 -4.41 -1.23 12.23
C ALA A 85 -4.95 -1.01 13.64
N GLN A 86 -5.12 0.25 14.05
CA GLN A 86 -5.74 0.61 15.32
C GLN A 86 -7.22 0.23 15.33
N ALA A 87 -7.96 0.55 14.26
CA ALA A 87 -9.40 0.32 14.18
C ALA A 87 -9.77 -1.18 14.15
N ILE A 88 -9.01 -2.00 13.42
CA ILE A 88 -9.30 -3.44 13.32
C ILE A 88 -8.63 -4.27 14.42
N GLY A 89 -7.70 -3.67 15.16
CA GLY A 89 -6.90 -4.30 16.21
C GLY A 89 -5.55 -4.80 15.72
N VAL A 90 -4.48 -4.28 16.34
CA VAL A 90 -3.09 -4.57 15.97
C VAL A 90 -2.72 -6.05 16.09
N GLU A 91 -3.32 -6.77 17.03
CA GLU A 91 -3.11 -8.22 17.19
C GLU A 91 -3.59 -9.03 15.99
N LYS A 92 -4.68 -8.61 15.34
CA LYS A 92 -5.17 -9.26 14.11
C LYS A 92 -4.17 -9.05 12.98
N VAL A 93 -3.67 -7.82 12.84
CA VAL A 93 -2.63 -7.47 11.86
C VAL A 93 -1.37 -8.29 12.12
N ALA A 94 -0.89 -8.36 13.36
CA ALA A 94 0.29 -9.13 13.74
C ALA A 94 0.14 -10.61 13.37
N ARG A 95 -1.00 -11.23 13.71
CA ARG A 95 -1.29 -12.63 13.32
C ARG A 95 -1.28 -12.83 11.81
N LYS A 96 -1.93 -11.94 11.05
CA LYS A 96 -1.96 -12.06 9.58
C LYS A 96 -0.56 -11.90 8.98
N LEU A 97 0.23 -10.95 9.47
CA LEU A 97 1.62 -10.77 9.05
C LEU A 97 2.47 -12.01 9.37
N SER A 98 2.35 -12.59 10.56
CA SER A 98 3.04 -13.85 10.89
C SER A 98 2.62 -15.00 9.97
N GLN A 99 1.33 -15.15 9.65
CA GLN A 99 0.85 -16.13 8.68
C GLN A 99 1.38 -15.89 7.26
N ALA A 100 1.59 -14.62 6.89
CA ALA A 100 2.22 -14.24 5.63
C ALA A 100 3.74 -14.51 5.61
N GLY A 101 4.37 -14.81 6.75
CA GLY A 101 5.79 -15.11 6.87
C GLY A 101 6.66 -13.94 7.33
N PHE A 102 6.05 -12.86 7.82
CA PHE A 102 6.80 -11.77 8.46
C PHE A 102 7.22 -12.17 9.87
N ALA A 103 8.47 -11.89 10.22
CA ALA A 103 8.95 -11.94 11.60
C ALA A 103 8.43 -10.70 12.36
N VAL A 104 7.31 -10.88 13.06
CA VAL A 104 6.72 -9.87 13.94
C VAL A 104 7.23 -10.11 15.36
N LYS A 105 8.06 -9.19 15.88
CA LYS A 105 8.60 -9.31 17.24
C LYS A 105 7.60 -8.87 18.31
N TYR A 106 6.90 -7.77 18.05
CA TYR A 106 5.89 -7.19 18.95
C TYR A 106 4.68 -6.69 18.15
N PRO A 107 3.46 -6.93 18.61
CA PRO A 107 2.23 -6.47 17.96
C PRO A 107 1.98 -4.97 18.24
N THR A 108 2.89 -4.11 17.79
CA THR A 108 2.77 -2.64 17.91
C THR A 108 2.21 -2.02 16.64
N LEU A 109 1.62 -0.83 16.71
CA LEU A 109 1.08 -0.15 15.51
C LEU A 109 2.15 0.15 14.45
N ALA A 110 3.43 0.17 14.83
CA ALA A 110 4.54 0.31 13.88
C ALA A 110 4.57 -0.81 12.83
N ILE A 111 4.05 -2.02 13.12
CA ILE A 111 3.99 -3.12 12.15
C ILE A 111 3.16 -2.75 10.91
N ALA A 112 2.21 -1.82 11.03
CA ALA A 112 1.38 -1.36 9.92
C ALA A 112 2.16 -0.59 8.85
N ILE A 113 3.36 -0.10 9.18
CA ILE A 113 4.21 0.71 8.31
C ILE A 113 5.62 0.14 8.11
N GLY A 114 5.86 -1.10 8.57
CA GLY A 114 7.13 -1.81 8.39
C GLY A 114 7.84 -2.20 9.68
N GLY A 115 7.21 -2.13 10.85
CA GLY A 115 7.77 -2.60 12.13
C GLY A 115 7.95 -4.12 12.25
N ALA A 116 8.18 -4.83 11.15
CA ALA A 116 8.42 -6.26 11.05
C ALA A 116 9.61 -6.53 10.13
N SER A 117 10.06 -7.76 9.99
CA SER A 117 11.11 -8.13 9.03
C SER A 117 10.75 -9.36 8.24
N ILE A 118 11.28 -9.48 7.02
CA ILE A 118 10.99 -10.61 6.12
C ILE A 118 12.15 -10.83 5.15
N THR A 119 12.31 -12.05 4.64
CA THR A 119 13.27 -12.33 3.56
C THR A 119 12.65 -12.02 2.19
N PRO A 120 13.45 -11.72 1.15
CA PRO A 120 12.91 -11.50 -0.19
C PRO A 120 12.07 -12.68 -0.72
N VAL A 121 12.50 -13.92 -0.50
CA VAL A 121 11.74 -15.10 -0.95
C VAL A 121 10.42 -15.26 -0.20
N ASP A 122 10.39 -15.01 1.11
CA ASP A 122 9.16 -15.09 1.89
C ASP A 122 8.17 -13.98 1.51
N LEU A 123 8.68 -12.77 1.20
CA LEU A 123 7.83 -11.69 0.71
C LEU A 123 7.23 -12.01 -0.67
N ALA A 124 7.99 -12.65 -1.56
CA ALA A 124 7.48 -13.10 -2.85
C ALA A 124 6.39 -14.17 -2.68
N ALA A 125 6.59 -15.12 -1.76
CA ALA A 125 5.60 -16.13 -1.39
C ALA A 125 4.32 -15.52 -0.80
N ALA A 126 4.47 -14.50 0.05
CA ALA A 126 3.35 -13.78 0.65
C ALA A 126 2.53 -13.02 -0.40
N TYR A 127 3.20 -12.30 -1.31
CA TYR A 127 2.53 -11.54 -2.38
C TYR A 127 1.80 -12.45 -3.38
N ALA A 128 2.29 -13.69 -3.59
CA ALA A 128 1.61 -14.65 -4.44
C ALA A 128 0.17 -14.96 -3.97
N ALA A 129 -0.12 -14.82 -2.66
CA ALA A 129 -1.44 -15.05 -2.11
C ALA A 129 -2.52 -14.15 -2.71
N PHE A 130 -2.18 -12.91 -3.08
CA PHE A 130 -3.15 -12.00 -3.73
C PHE A 130 -3.56 -12.47 -5.13
N ALA A 131 -2.69 -13.22 -5.82
CA ALA A 131 -2.91 -13.64 -7.20
C ALA A 131 -3.38 -15.10 -7.35
N ASN A 132 -3.18 -15.95 -6.34
CA ASN A 132 -3.44 -17.40 -6.44
C ASN A 132 -4.70 -17.86 -5.67
N GLY A 133 -5.61 -16.93 -5.38
CA GLY A 133 -6.85 -17.22 -4.65
C GLY A 133 -6.70 -17.25 -3.13
N GLY A 134 -5.66 -16.60 -2.59
CA GLY A 134 -5.52 -16.37 -1.16
C GLY A 134 -4.62 -17.37 -0.43
N TYR A 135 -3.73 -18.07 -1.14
CA TYR A 135 -2.82 -19.05 -0.53
C TYR A 135 -1.38 -18.52 -0.46
N ARG A 136 -0.78 -18.52 0.73
CA ARG A 136 0.68 -18.47 0.84
C ARG A 136 1.22 -19.86 0.47
N VAL A 137 2.17 -19.90 -0.45
CA VAL A 137 2.82 -21.16 -0.89
C VAL A 137 4.22 -21.23 -0.31
N THR A 138 4.63 -22.40 0.17
CA THR A 138 6.02 -22.61 0.63
C THR A 138 6.96 -22.66 -0.58
N PRO A 139 8.00 -21.81 -0.68
CA PRO A 139 8.97 -21.87 -1.76
C PRO A 139 9.69 -23.23 -1.80
N ILE A 140 9.77 -23.86 -2.98
CA ILE A 140 10.43 -25.15 -3.18
C ILE A 140 11.60 -24.96 -4.15
N TYR A 141 12.80 -25.39 -3.73
CA TYR A 141 14.02 -25.37 -4.54
C TYR A 141 14.30 -26.72 -5.21
N VAL A 142 14.17 -27.81 -4.45
CA VAL A 142 14.38 -29.18 -4.94
C VAL A 142 13.02 -29.80 -5.19
N LYS A 143 12.70 -30.10 -6.45
CA LYS A 143 11.41 -30.72 -6.80
C LYS A 143 11.42 -32.24 -6.68
N ARG A 144 12.53 -32.87 -7.08
CA ARG A 144 12.66 -34.33 -7.16
C ARG A 144 14.13 -34.71 -6.97
N VAL A 145 14.38 -35.83 -6.29
CA VAL A 145 15.68 -36.48 -6.20
C VAL A 145 15.50 -37.92 -6.69
N GLU A 146 16.39 -38.37 -7.56
CA GLU A 146 16.41 -39.71 -8.15
C GLU A 146 17.78 -40.35 -7.94
N ASP A 147 17.83 -41.68 -7.86
CA ASP A 147 19.09 -42.42 -7.95
C ASP A 147 19.55 -42.63 -9.41
N ALA A 148 20.68 -43.32 -9.59
CA ALA A 148 21.25 -43.58 -10.91
C ALA A 148 20.38 -44.51 -11.79
N GLN A 149 19.44 -45.23 -11.18
CA GLN A 149 18.50 -46.12 -11.84
C GLN A 149 17.17 -45.42 -12.17
N GLY A 150 17.01 -44.15 -11.79
CA GLY A 150 15.80 -43.36 -11.98
C GLY A 150 14.74 -43.58 -10.90
N GLN A 151 15.05 -44.30 -9.82
CA GLN A 151 14.13 -44.47 -8.69
C GLN A 151 14.02 -43.15 -7.93
N VAL A 152 12.78 -42.71 -7.71
CA VAL A 152 12.49 -41.48 -6.96
C VAL A 152 12.78 -41.71 -5.48
N LEU A 153 13.72 -40.93 -4.94
CA LEU A 153 14.08 -40.91 -3.52
C LEU A 153 13.34 -39.82 -2.74
N TYR A 154 13.04 -38.71 -3.41
CA TYR A 154 12.29 -37.59 -2.85
C TYR A 154 11.48 -36.89 -3.93
N GLN A 155 10.27 -36.46 -3.59
CA GLN A 155 9.41 -35.64 -4.41
C GLN A 155 8.76 -34.58 -3.52
N ALA A 156 8.98 -33.31 -3.83
CA ALA A 156 8.39 -32.22 -3.07
C ALA A 156 6.87 -32.18 -3.30
N LEU A 157 6.11 -32.08 -2.21
CA LEU A 157 4.68 -31.82 -2.22
C LEU A 157 4.46 -30.35 -1.87
N PRO A 158 3.84 -29.54 -2.76
CA PRO A 158 3.59 -28.13 -2.47
C PRO A 158 2.69 -27.93 -1.26
N GLU A 159 3.24 -27.31 -0.22
CA GLU A 159 2.46 -26.85 0.93
C GLU A 159 1.84 -25.48 0.64
N ARG A 160 0.55 -25.36 0.97
CA ARG A 160 -0.19 -24.11 0.85
C ARG A 160 -0.94 -23.83 2.14
N GLN A 161 -0.85 -22.59 2.61
CA GLN A 161 -1.59 -22.09 3.76
C GLN A 161 -2.59 -21.04 3.29
N ARG A 162 -3.86 -21.18 3.69
CA ARG A 162 -4.88 -20.16 3.41
C ARG A 162 -4.52 -18.89 4.19
N LEU A 163 -4.23 -17.82 3.47
CA LEU A 163 -3.93 -16.50 4.02
C LEU A 163 -5.15 -15.58 3.98
N PHE A 164 -5.89 -15.57 2.87
CA PHE A 164 -7.11 -14.79 2.67
C PHE A 164 -8.17 -15.66 1.98
N ASP A 165 -9.46 -15.37 2.13
CA ASP A 165 -10.45 -15.94 1.22
C ASP A 165 -10.31 -15.39 -0.21
N PRO A 166 -10.83 -16.07 -1.25
CA PRO A 166 -10.66 -15.63 -2.63
C PRO A 166 -11.15 -14.21 -2.91
N GLN A 167 -12.25 -13.77 -2.29
CA GLN A 167 -12.79 -12.43 -2.53
C GLN A 167 -11.88 -11.35 -1.92
N VAL A 168 -11.37 -11.57 -0.70
CA VAL A 168 -10.39 -10.64 -0.11
C VAL A 168 -9.07 -10.68 -0.87
N ALA A 169 -8.57 -11.86 -1.23
CA ALA A 169 -7.34 -11.99 -1.99
C ALA A 169 -7.41 -11.20 -3.30
N TYR A 170 -8.54 -11.29 -4.02
CA TYR A 170 -8.75 -10.57 -5.26
C TYR A 170 -8.92 -9.06 -5.06
N GLN A 171 -9.55 -8.61 -3.98
CA GLN A 171 -9.56 -7.18 -3.63
C GLN A 171 -8.15 -6.67 -3.26
N GLY A 172 -7.32 -7.51 -2.62
CA GLY A 172 -5.91 -7.22 -2.38
C GLY A 172 -5.09 -7.14 -3.66
N TRP A 173 -5.36 -8.04 -4.62
CA TRP A 173 -4.83 -7.92 -6.00
C TRP A 173 -5.27 -6.60 -6.65
N ASP A 174 -6.55 -6.24 -6.51
CA ASP A 174 -7.09 -5.03 -7.08
C ASP A 174 -6.41 -3.78 -6.47
N LEU A 175 -6.25 -3.72 -5.14
CA LEU A 175 -5.47 -2.70 -4.44
C LEU A 175 -4.05 -2.56 -4.99
N LEU A 176 -3.34 -3.68 -5.18
CA LEU A 176 -2.00 -3.71 -5.74
C LEU A 176 -1.95 -3.25 -7.20
N LYS A 177 -2.97 -3.59 -7.99
CA LYS A 177 -3.14 -3.10 -9.36
C LYS A 177 -3.36 -1.59 -9.37
N GLY A 178 -4.22 -1.08 -8.50
CA GLY A 178 -4.46 0.35 -8.34
C GLY A 178 -3.21 1.14 -8.07
N TYR A 179 -2.39 0.64 -7.14
CA TYR A 179 -1.12 1.25 -6.78
C TYR A 179 -0.19 1.51 -7.99
N VAL A 180 -0.29 0.65 -9.02
CA VAL A 180 0.50 0.75 -10.25
C VAL A 180 -0.16 1.67 -11.30
N TYR A 181 -1.50 1.75 -11.36
CA TYR A 181 -2.22 2.34 -12.50
C TYR A 181 -3.07 3.57 -12.17
N ASP A 182 -3.71 3.64 -11.01
CA ASP A 182 -4.78 4.60 -10.72
C ASP A 182 -4.32 6.07 -10.83
N LEU A 183 -3.10 6.37 -10.41
CA LEU A 183 -2.53 7.72 -10.44
C LEU A 183 -1.77 8.04 -11.73
N GLY A 184 -1.85 7.18 -12.76
CA GLY A 184 -1.21 7.40 -14.05
C GLY A 184 0.27 7.71 -13.92
N GLU A 185 0.70 8.84 -14.47
CA GLU A 185 2.11 9.27 -14.44
C GLU A 185 2.60 9.80 -13.09
N LYS A 186 1.68 10.04 -12.14
CA LYS A 186 2.01 10.42 -10.76
C LYS A 186 2.16 9.19 -9.84
N GLY A 187 1.85 7.99 -10.35
CA GLY A 187 1.90 6.75 -9.59
C GLY A 187 3.32 6.35 -9.17
N LEU A 188 3.46 5.90 -7.93
CA LEU A 188 4.74 5.50 -7.32
C LEU A 188 5.34 4.22 -7.92
N ALA A 189 4.54 3.39 -8.58
CA ALA A 189 4.98 2.14 -9.19
C ALA A 189 4.81 2.10 -10.71
N LYS A 190 4.63 3.24 -11.38
CA LYS A 190 4.47 3.28 -12.85
C LYS A 190 5.63 2.61 -13.61
N GLY A 191 6.83 2.63 -13.03
CA GLY A 191 8.02 1.97 -13.59
C GLY A 191 7.95 0.44 -13.64
N ALA A 192 6.98 -0.19 -12.96
CA ALA A 192 6.77 -1.64 -12.98
C ALA A 192 5.90 -2.12 -14.15
N ARG A 193 5.23 -1.22 -14.89
CA ARG A 193 4.28 -1.59 -15.95
C ARG A 193 4.98 -2.35 -17.08
N ILE A 194 4.42 -3.49 -17.48
CA ILE A 194 4.89 -4.31 -18.60
C ILE A 194 3.81 -4.31 -19.70
N PRO A 195 4.11 -3.90 -20.94
CA PRO A 195 3.16 -3.96 -22.04
C PRO A 195 2.55 -5.37 -22.22
N GLY A 196 1.24 -5.43 -22.42
CA GLY A 196 0.50 -6.70 -22.57
C GLY A 196 0.24 -7.47 -21.27
N ARG A 197 0.66 -6.95 -20.12
CA ARG A 197 0.43 -7.57 -18.80
C ARG A 197 -0.15 -6.58 -17.81
N VAL A 198 -1.02 -7.06 -16.94
CA VAL A 198 -1.44 -6.32 -15.76
C VAL A 198 -0.50 -6.64 -14.61
N VAL A 199 0.03 -5.61 -13.98
CA VAL A 199 0.98 -5.70 -12.87
C VAL A 199 0.35 -5.11 -11.62
N GLY A 200 0.36 -5.86 -10.53
CA GLY A 200 0.11 -5.33 -9.20
C GLY A 200 1.42 -5.28 -8.42
N GLY A 201 1.58 -4.33 -7.52
CA GLY A 201 2.76 -4.32 -6.67
C GLY A 201 2.74 -3.22 -5.64
N LYS A 202 3.81 -3.15 -4.85
CA LYS A 202 3.99 -2.14 -3.82
C LYS A 202 5.46 -1.86 -3.59
N THR A 203 5.81 -0.58 -3.52
CA THR A 203 7.14 -0.16 -3.06
C THR A 203 7.22 -0.18 -1.53
N GLY A 204 8.41 -0.42 -1.00
CA GLY A 204 8.71 -0.34 0.42
C GLY A 204 10.01 0.42 0.64
N THR A 205 9.94 1.59 1.25
CA THR A 205 11.12 2.37 1.65
C THR A 205 11.15 2.44 3.17
N THR A 206 12.30 2.15 3.77
CA THR A 206 12.53 2.33 5.21
C THR A 206 13.16 3.70 5.50
N ASN A 207 13.16 4.11 6.77
CA ASN A 207 13.78 5.38 7.19
C ASN A 207 15.24 5.47 6.73
N GLU A 208 15.67 6.67 6.32
CA GLU A 208 17.01 6.94 5.77
C GLU A 208 17.37 6.08 4.54
N ALA A 209 16.36 5.53 3.86
CA ALA A 209 16.54 4.63 2.72
C ALA A 209 17.53 3.48 2.99
N ARG A 210 17.44 2.83 4.16
CA ARG A 210 18.31 1.67 4.48
C ARG A 210 17.97 0.45 3.62
N ASP A 211 16.69 0.27 3.35
CA ASP A 211 16.14 -0.79 2.51
C ASP A 211 15.15 -0.20 1.50
N LEU A 212 15.36 -0.56 0.23
CA LEU A 212 14.45 -0.26 -0.86
C LEU A 212 13.86 -1.55 -1.41
N TRP A 213 12.55 -1.57 -1.58
CA TRP A 213 11.80 -2.73 -2.02
C TRP A 213 10.85 -2.42 -3.15
N PHE A 214 10.67 -3.39 -4.03
CA PHE A 214 9.44 -3.54 -4.79
C PHE A 214 9.01 -5.00 -4.76
N ALA A 215 7.81 -5.25 -4.26
CA ALA A 215 7.16 -6.54 -4.30
C ALA A 215 6.03 -6.47 -5.33
N GLY A 216 6.09 -7.32 -6.35
CA GLY A 216 5.20 -7.24 -7.50
C GLY A 216 4.72 -8.61 -7.94
N VAL A 217 3.54 -8.63 -8.53
CA VAL A 217 2.87 -9.84 -9.02
C VAL A 217 2.23 -9.55 -10.37
N THR A 218 2.30 -10.53 -11.26
CA THR A 218 1.55 -10.57 -12.50
C THR A 218 1.18 -12.02 -12.80
N ARG A 219 0.34 -12.26 -13.80
CA ARG A 219 -0.05 -13.61 -14.19
C ARG A 219 1.20 -14.43 -14.54
N GLY A 220 1.45 -15.46 -13.74
CA GLY A 220 2.56 -16.41 -13.90
C GLY A 220 3.81 -16.14 -13.06
N LEU A 221 3.92 -15.01 -12.33
CA LEU A 221 5.08 -14.74 -11.47
C LEU A 221 4.79 -13.74 -10.34
N SER A 222 5.22 -14.09 -9.13
CA SER A 222 5.44 -13.17 -8.01
C SER A 222 6.94 -12.99 -7.84
N ALA A 223 7.42 -11.75 -7.78
CA ALA A 223 8.84 -11.44 -7.66
C ALA A 223 9.05 -10.24 -6.74
N VAL A 224 10.21 -10.22 -6.08
CA VAL A 224 10.60 -9.15 -5.15
C VAL A 224 12.01 -8.71 -5.48
N VAL A 225 12.22 -7.40 -5.54
CA VAL A 225 13.55 -6.78 -5.66
C VAL A 225 13.82 -6.00 -4.38
N TRP A 226 14.91 -6.34 -3.71
CA TRP A 226 15.47 -5.60 -2.58
C TRP A 226 16.81 -4.99 -2.95
N VAL A 227 17.03 -3.75 -2.53
CA VAL A 227 18.32 -3.06 -2.61
C VAL A 227 18.62 -2.49 -1.23
N GLY A 228 19.78 -2.85 -0.68
CA GLY A 228 20.22 -2.41 0.64
C GLY A 228 21.68 -2.78 0.88
N ARG A 229 22.23 -2.33 2.00
CA ARG A 229 23.62 -2.61 2.41
C ARG A 229 23.66 -3.65 3.50
N ASP A 230 24.63 -4.57 3.45
CA ASP A 230 24.80 -5.59 4.50
C ASP A 230 25.08 -5.00 5.87
N ASP A 231 25.84 -3.90 5.91
CA ASP A 231 26.13 -3.15 7.14
C ASP A 231 24.94 -2.30 7.64
N ASN A 232 23.78 -2.41 6.99
CA ASN A 232 22.53 -1.73 7.29
C ASN A 232 22.65 -0.20 7.35
N LYS A 233 23.69 0.41 6.76
CA LYS A 233 23.83 1.87 6.69
C LYS A 233 22.86 2.46 5.67
N PRO A 234 22.52 3.77 5.79
CA PRO A 234 21.73 4.49 4.80
C PRO A 234 22.28 4.36 3.38
N LEU A 235 21.39 4.24 2.39
CA LEU A 235 21.79 4.32 0.99
C LEU A 235 21.98 5.77 0.55
N ARG A 236 23.00 6.00 -0.28
CA ARG A 236 23.25 7.27 -0.98
C ARG A 236 23.58 6.95 -2.44
N MET A 237 22.79 7.48 -3.36
CA MET A 237 23.00 7.34 -4.81
C MET A 237 23.15 8.74 -5.40
N GLY A 238 24.31 9.02 -6.02
CA GLY A 238 24.63 10.38 -6.50
C GLY A 238 24.60 11.44 -5.40
N GLY A 239 24.98 11.07 -4.16
CA GLY A 239 24.97 11.97 -3.00
C GLY A 239 23.59 12.25 -2.39
N ARG A 240 22.52 11.64 -2.91
CA ARG A 240 21.14 11.86 -2.44
C ARG A 240 20.53 10.60 -1.84
N GLU A 241 19.49 10.78 -1.04
CA GLU A 241 18.65 9.68 -0.55
C GLU A 241 17.84 9.09 -1.71
N PRO A 242 18.03 7.80 -2.04
CA PRO A 242 17.25 7.16 -3.10
C PRO A 242 15.85 6.80 -2.62
N SER A 243 14.92 6.65 -3.57
CA SER A 243 13.56 6.19 -3.31
C SER A 243 13.30 4.88 -4.03
N SER A 244 12.61 3.94 -3.35
CA SER A 244 12.22 2.66 -3.93
C SER A 244 11.42 2.83 -5.21
N SER A 245 10.57 3.86 -5.29
CA SER A 245 9.74 4.16 -6.46
C SER A 245 10.54 4.44 -7.74
N VAL A 246 11.79 4.88 -7.59
CA VAL A 246 12.69 5.16 -8.72
C VAL A 246 13.58 3.97 -9.02
N VAL A 247 14.11 3.30 -7.99
CA VAL A 247 15.13 2.26 -8.14
C VAL A 247 14.52 0.89 -8.47
N ASN A 248 13.54 0.42 -7.69
CA ASN A 248 13.16 -0.99 -7.70
C ASN A 248 12.16 -1.38 -8.80
N PRO A 249 11.09 -0.60 -9.10
CA PRO A 249 10.12 -0.96 -10.14
C PRO A 249 10.74 -1.23 -11.52
N PRO A 250 11.69 -0.43 -12.03
CA PRO A 250 12.32 -0.71 -13.32
C PRO A 250 13.15 -1.99 -13.33
N ILE A 251 13.92 -2.28 -12.26
CA ILE A 251 14.70 -3.51 -12.11
C ILE A 251 13.76 -4.73 -12.11
N TRP A 252 12.67 -4.64 -11.34
CA TRP A 252 11.66 -5.69 -11.30
C TRP A 252 11.03 -5.91 -12.68
N ARG A 253 10.66 -4.83 -13.37
CA ARG A 253 10.05 -4.88 -14.71
C ARG A 253 10.96 -5.59 -15.71
N GLU A 254 12.23 -5.23 -15.75
CA GLU A 254 13.21 -5.82 -16.67
C GLU A 254 13.33 -7.32 -16.46
N PHE A 255 13.52 -7.75 -15.21
CA PHE A 255 13.60 -9.16 -14.85
C PHE A 255 12.33 -9.92 -15.23
N VAL A 256 11.14 -9.43 -14.83
CA VAL A 256 9.86 -10.12 -15.06
C VAL A 256 9.50 -10.15 -16.55
N ALA A 257 9.77 -9.09 -17.30
CA ALA A 257 9.57 -9.07 -18.75
C ALA A 257 10.48 -10.09 -19.46
N GLY A 258 11.73 -10.23 -19.01
CA GLY A 258 12.64 -11.28 -19.50
C GLY A 258 12.14 -12.69 -19.15
N ALA A 259 11.80 -12.93 -17.89
CA ALA A 259 11.38 -14.24 -17.37
C ALA A 259 10.06 -14.75 -17.98
N LEU A 260 9.17 -13.84 -18.38
CA LEU A 260 7.86 -14.16 -18.95
C LEU A 260 7.76 -13.90 -20.46
N ARG A 261 8.90 -13.75 -21.16
CA ARG A 261 8.92 -13.57 -22.61
C ARG A 261 8.23 -14.75 -23.30
N GLY A 262 7.33 -14.45 -24.24
CA GLY A 262 6.56 -15.46 -24.99
C GLY A 262 5.45 -16.17 -24.21
N ARG A 263 5.26 -15.87 -22.91
CA ARG A 263 4.16 -16.44 -22.12
C ARG A 263 2.89 -15.58 -22.25
N PRO A 264 1.67 -16.14 -22.11
CA PRO A 264 0.44 -15.35 -22.12
C PRO A 264 0.44 -14.23 -21.05
N GLY A 265 -0.09 -13.06 -21.44
CA GLY A 265 -0.27 -11.89 -20.58
C GLY A 265 -1.67 -11.78 -19.98
N GLY A 266 -2.12 -10.54 -19.71
CA GLY A 266 -3.46 -10.23 -19.20
C GLY A 266 -3.58 -10.09 -17.67
N ASP A 267 -4.83 -9.92 -17.22
CA ASP A 267 -5.24 -9.84 -15.80
C ASP A 267 -5.68 -11.22 -15.28
N PHE A 268 -5.97 -11.31 -13.98
CA PHE A 268 -6.59 -12.47 -13.35
C PHE A 268 -8.12 -12.36 -13.43
N PRO A 269 -8.84 -13.49 -13.60
CA PRO A 269 -10.29 -13.48 -13.52
C PRO A 269 -10.77 -13.25 -12.08
N PRO A 270 -11.85 -12.46 -11.87
CA PRO A 270 -12.45 -12.27 -10.55
C PRO A 270 -13.13 -13.56 -10.05
N PRO A 271 -13.10 -13.85 -8.74
CA PRO A 271 -13.95 -14.87 -8.14
C PRO A 271 -15.43 -14.44 -8.13
N ALA A 272 -16.33 -15.41 -7.98
CA ALA A 272 -17.76 -15.13 -7.82
C ALA A 272 -18.05 -14.29 -6.57
N GLY A 273 -19.12 -13.50 -6.64
CA GLY A 273 -19.57 -12.63 -5.54
C GLY A 273 -18.87 -11.27 -5.47
N LEU A 274 -18.02 -10.93 -6.45
CA LEU A 274 -17.48 -9.58 -6.63
C LEU A 274 -18.14 -8.88 -7.82
N VAL A 275 -18.33 -7.56 -7.68
CA VAL A 275 -18.83 -6.66 -8.73
C VAL A 275 -17.85 -5.50 -8.93
N GLN A 276 -17.68 -5.05 -10.17
CA GLN A 276 -16.80 -3.94 -10.50
C GLN A 276 -17.60 -2.67 -10.68
N VAL A 277 -17.18 -1.59 -10.02
CA VAL A 277 -17.87 -0.29 -10.04
C VAL A 277 -16.83 0.82 -10.28
N GLY A 278 -17.20 1.84 -11.04
CA GLY A 278 -16.39 3.05 -11.14
C GLY A 278 -16.53 3.86 -9.86
N MET A 279 -15.42 4.28 -9.25
CA MET A 279 -15.40 4.91 -7.94
C MET A 279 -14.50 6.15 -7.95
N ASP A 280 -14.97 7.25 -7.38
CA ASP A 280 -14.11 8.39 -7.07
C ASP A 280 -13.14 8.04 -5.93
N LEU A 281 -11.84 8.19 -6.17
CA LEU A 281 -10.79 7.81 -5.22
C LEU A 281 -10.85 8.58 -3.91
N LEU A 282 -11.31 9.83 -3.95
CA LEU A 282 -11.32 10.69 -2.77
C LEU A 282 -12.50 10.36 -1.85
N SER A 283 -13.71 10.38 -2.41
CA SER A 283 -14.97 10.24 -1.67
C SER A 283 -15.42 8.79 -1.49
N GLY A 284 -14.94 7.85 -2.31
CA GLY A 284 -15.41 6.46 -2.34
C GLY A 284 -16.79 6.28 -2.97
N GLN A 285 -17.38 7.33 -3.52
CA GLN A 285 -18.70 7.27 -4.14
C GLN A 285 -18.63 6.70 -5.56
N PRO A 286 -19.71 6.05 -6.04
CA PRO A 286 -19.81 5.65 -7.44
C PRO A 286 -19.62 6.83 -8.39
N SER A 287 -18.77 6.66 -9.40
CA SER A 287 -18.47 7.68 -10.41
C SER A 287 -18.19 7.02 -11.77
N GLN A 288 -18.77 7.57 -12.84
CA GLN A 288 -18.53 7.08 -14.20
C GLN A 288 -17.09 7.35 -14.67
N GLU A 289 -16.51 8.47 -14.23
CA GLU A 289 -15.14 8.91 -14.52
C GLU A 289 -14.12 8.36 -13.51
N GLY A 290 -14.60 7.69 -12.45
CA GLY A 290 -13.78 7.12 -11.41
C GLY A 290 -13.00 5.88 -11.84
N VAL A 291 -12.06 5.46 -10.99
CA VAL A 291 -11.28 4.23 -11.20
C VAL A 291 -12.17 3.00 -11.02
N LYS A 292 -11.87 1.92 -11.73
CA LYS A 292 -12.64 0.68 -11.61
C LYS A 292 -12.16 -0.12 -10.39
N VAL A 293 -13.06 -0.34 -9.44
CA VAL A 293 -12.78 -1.01 -8.16
C VAL A 293 -13.70 -2.21 -7.98
N TRP A 294 -13.17 -3.29 -7.42
CA TRP A 294 -13.96 -4.49 -7.09
C TRP A 294 -14.48 -4.47 -5.65
N PHE A 295 -15.78 -4.76 -5.50
CA PHE A 295 -16.49 -4.82 -4.23
C PHE A 295 -17.19 -6.17 -4.06
N PRO A 296 -17.33 -6.68 -2.83
CA PRO A 296 -18.29 -7.76 -2.55
C PRO A 296 -19.70 -7.32 -2.93
N GLN A 297 -20.47 -8.24 -3.51
CA GLN A 297 -21.88 -8.01 -3.82
C GLN A 297 -22.65 -7.59 -2.55
N GLY A 298 -23.44 -6.53 -2.64
CA GLY A 298 -24.14 -5.94 -1.49
C GLY A 298 -23.30 -4.98 -0.62
N LYS A 299 -22.01 -4.79 -0.93
CA LYS A 299 -21.12 -3.83 -0.27
C LYS A 299 -20.66 -2.67 -1.16
N VAL A 300 -21.36 -2.47 -2.29
CA VAL A 300 -21.12 -1.30 -3.15
C VAL A 300 -21.59 -0.05 -2.40
N PRO A 301 -20.77 1.02 -2.32
CA PRO A 301 -21.22 2.29 -1.78
C PRO A 301 -22.45 2.81 -2.52
N VAL A 302 -23.50 3.16 -1.78
CA VAL A 302 -24.72 3.72 -2.37
C VAL A 302 -24.57 5.24 -2.36
N LEU A 303 -24.84 5.88 -3.50
CA LEU A 303 -24.96 7.33 -3.55
C LEU A 303 -26.03 7.74 -2.52
N PRO A 304 -25.77 8.71 -1.64
CA PRO A 304 -26.85 9.29 -0.86
C PRO A 304 -27.90 9.78 -1.86
N LEU A 305 -29.15 9.36 -1.70
CA LEU A 305 -30.27 9.94 -2.44
C LEU A 305 -30.14 11.46 -2.26
N GLN A 306 -29.89 12.18 -3.34
CA GLN A 306 -30.00 13.64 -3.31
C GLN A 306 -31.39 13.92 -2.77
N ALA A 307 -31.48 14.61 -1.63
CA ALA A 307 -32.75 15.13 -1.17
C ALA A 307 -33.30 15.95 -2.34
N SER A 308 -34.41 15.49 -2.92
CA SER A 308 -35.17 16.27 -3.90
C SER A 308 -35.35 17.67 -3.33
N PRO A 309 -35.16 18.75 -4.10
CA PRO A 309 -35.47 20.08 -3.60
C PRO A 309 -36.94 20.03 -3.18
N SER A 310 -37.20 20.17 -1.87
CA SER A 310 -38.54 20.23 -1.32
C SER A 310 -39.27 21.34 -2.06
N GLU A 311 -40.35 20.99 -2.74
CA GLU A 311 -41.28 21.92 -3.35
C GLU A 311 -41.65 23.01 -2.33
N GLY A 312 -41.56 24.25 -2.78
CA GLY A 312 -41.66 25.41 -1.92
C GLY A 312 -43.00 25.51 -1.19
N THR A 313 -42.93 25.73 0.11
CA THR A 313 -43.95 26.51 0.82
C THR A 313 -43.49 27.96 0.81
N GLY A 314 -44.19 28.78 0.02
CA GLY A 314 -43.95 30.20 -0.06
C GLY A 314 -44.16 30.88 1.30
N LEU A 315 -43.12 31.56 1.76
CA LEU A 315 -43.28 32.71 2.64
C LEU A 315 -42.69 33.91 1.92
N LEU A 316 -43.61 34.80 1.52
CA LEU A 316 -43.31 36.13 1.03
C LEU A 316 -42.48 36.86 2.09
N GLN A 317 -41.29 37.30 1.70
CA GLN A 317 -40.57 38.33 2.45
C GLN A 317 -40.19 39.44 1.47
N GLU A 318 -40.75 40.61 1.73
CA GLU A 318 -40.62 41.83 0.94
C GLU A 318 -39.16 42.28 0.82
N ALA A 319 -38.80 42.79 -0.36
CA ALA A 319 -37.49 43.34 -0.65
C ALA A 319 -37.36 44.79 -0.17
N PRO A 320 -36.23 45.20 0.44
CA PRO A 320 -35.85 46.60 0.54
C PRO A 320 -35.02 47.05 -0.69
N PRO A 321 -35.01 48.35 -1.03
CA PRO A 321 -34.52 48.85 -2.31
C PRO A 321 -32.99 48.93 -2.39
N ALA A 322 -32.50 48.90 -3.63
CA ALA A 322 -31.10 48.95 -4.01
C ALA A 322 -30.49 50.36 -3.94
N GLY A 323 -29.23 50.43 -3.52
CA GLY A 323 -28.31 51.53 -3.85
C GLY A 323 -27.30 51.85 -2.74
N VAL A 324 -26.02 51.50 -2.96
CA VAL A 324 -24.81 52.37 -2.92
C VAL A 324 -23.58 51.47 -3.11
N ALA A 325 -22.65 51.92 -3.97
CA ALA A 325 -21.44 51.26 -4.43
C ALA A 325 -20.26 51.35 -3.41
N PRO A 326 -19.09 50.71 -3.66
CA PRO A 326 -18.19 50.18 -2.63
C PRO A 326 -17.18 51.21 -2.08
N THR A 327 -16.68 50.96 -0.86
CA THR A 327 -15.49 51.66 -0.31
C THR A 327 -14.38 50.66 -0.02
N ASP A 328 -13.19 51.05 -0.47
CA ASP A 328 -11.90 50.37 -0.35
C ASP A 328 -11.42 50.23 1.09
N TYR A 329 -10.74 49.11 1.40
CA TYR A 329 -9.79 49.02 2.50
C TYR A 329 -8.48 48.33 2.04
N PRO A 330 -7.29 48.83 2.48
CA PRO A 330 -5.98 48.47 1.95
C PRO A 330 -5.37 47.19 2.59
N PRO A 331 -4.29 46.64 2.01
CA PRO A 331 -3.68 45.38 2.44
C PRO A 331 -2.77 45.53 3.67
N GLY A 332 -2.92 44.63 4.64
CA GLY A 332 -2.00 44.48 5.77
C GLY A 332 -0.80 43.60 5.42
N SER A 333 0.40 44.15 5.62
CA SER A 333 1.70 43.49 5.49
C SER A 333 2.04 42.67 6.74
N ASN A 334 2.39 41.40 6.56
CA ASN A 334 3.10 40.60 7.56
C ASN A 334 4.58 40.56 7.19
N GLU A 335 5.41 41.23 7.98
CA GLU A 335 6.88 41.11 7.93
C GLU A 335 7.33 39.81 8.61
N GLU A 336 8.07 38.99 7.87
CA GLU A 336 8.91 37.92 8.40
C GLU A 336 10.22 38.50 8.96
N ALA A 337 10.45 38.33 10.26
CA ALA A 337 11.74 38.59 10.89
C ALA A 337 12.63 37.34 10.80
N SER A 338 13.73 37.44 10.07
CA SER A 338 14.85 36.49 10.10
C SER A 338 15.75 36.73 11.32
N PRO A 339 16.24 35.71 12.04
CA PRO A 339 17.24 35.89 13.09
C PRO A 339 18.67 35.75 12.53
N THR A 340 19.49 36.78 12.73
CA THR A 340 20.96 36.77 12.64
C THR A 340 21.61 36.23 13.92
N PRO A 341 22.81 35.63 13.85
CA PRO A 341 23.50 35.04 15.00
C PRO A 341 24.31 36.08 15.81
N PRO A 342 24.61 35.83 17.11
CA PRO A 342 25.46 36.72 17.88
C PRO A 342 26.96 36.45 17.65
N PRO A 343 27.83 37.48 17.77
CA PRO A 343 29.28 37.33 17.72
C PRO A 343 29.84 36.82 19.06
N GLY A 344 30.98 36.12 18.98
CA GLY A 344 31.64 35.52 20.12
C GLY A 344 32.28 36.51 21.10
N GLN A 345 32.39 36.03 22.34
CA GLN A 345 33.56 36.15 23.22
C GLN A 345 33.82 34.79 23.85
#